data_AF-A0A3D5AJH5-F1
#
_entry.id   AF-A0A3D5AJH5-F1
#
_cell.length_a   1.000
_cell.length_b   1.000
_cell.length_c   1.000
_cell.angle_alpha   90.00
_cell.angle_beta   90.00
_cell.angle_gamma   90.00
#
_symmetry.space_group_name_H-M   'P 1'
#
loop_
_entity.id
_entity.type
_entity.pdbx_description
1 polymer ?
#
loop_
_entity_poly.entity_id
_entity_poly.type
_entity_poly.pdbx_seq_one_letter_code
_entity_poly.pdbx_strand_id
1 'polypeptide(L)'
;MKIYTMRPDASNGQEYPLAINFYDTKQLPLVWDLILDALSEDNTAYANAFKSARIFEPERGDFPAGSTGDRDYWGAVDDAHRGCLAFYATLSKANFTAGTAQGFSVRFKMAKAMRDELLTDFPDAFSDVNLKTGSCRVDSPGQARQIVRWIADRLAEETADTLDARYGKVDFNSWRNCAPFNSIREVFDESRGTVVINKIRRLADFHDSTATGEVSDLVWADLVVGRIVIIDLSVGSQDVSKMLSERLVFRLLDKANARFRSNQDNIPIQIMVEEAHNLFDRTKSGKSTVSDDPWVRLAKEAAKYDIGLIYATQEVSSVDQRILSNTSNWIVAHLNSDVETRELSHYYDYGIFASDIRSAEDRGYVRMKTFSGKYIVPTQIAKFDHTMINRARLTAGLPEVDGQGRVVTP
;
A
#
# COMPACT_ATOMS: atom_id res chain seq x y z
N MET A 1 -20.19 8.12 9.08
CA MET A 1 -18.84 8.48 8.58
C MET A 1 -17.86 7.49 9.16
N LYS A 2 -16.79 7.15 8.42
CA LYS A 2 -15.65 6.41 8.94
C LYS A 2 -14.36 7.06 8.50
N ILE A 3 -13.37 7.05 9.38
CA ILE A 3 -12.05 7.63 9.18
C ILE A 3 -11.06 6.47 9.23
N TYR A 4 -10.37 6.21 8.13
CA TYR A 4 -9.27 5.24 8.09
C TYR A 4 -7.97 6.01 8.32
N THR A 5 -7.27 5.73 9.42
CA THR A 5 -6.02 6.41 9.80
C THR A 5 -4.99 5.39 10.30
N MET A 6 -3.70 5.75 10.28
CA MET A 6 -2.62 4.86 10.72
C MET A 6 -2.67 4.53 12.21
N ARG A 7 -3.19 5.46 13.03
CA ARG A 7 -3.22 5.33 14.48
C ARG A 7 -4.62 5.66 15.01
N PRO A 8 -5.60 4.75 14.80
CA PRO A 8 -6.96 4.99 15.23
C PRO A 8 -7.04 5.06 16.76
N ASP A 9 -7.77 6.05 17.28
CA ASP A 9 -8.15 6.11 18.68
C ASP A 9 -9.21 5.04 18.98
N ALA A 10 -8.85 4.05 19.80
CA ALA A 10 -9.75 2.97 20.18
C ALA A 10 -11.02 3.44 20.92
N SER A 11 -11.02 4.65 21.49
CA SER A 11 -12.20 5.27 22.09
C SER A 11 -13.13 5.94 21.06
N ASN A 12 -12.64 6.19 19.85
CA ASN A 12 -13.40 6.78 18.76
C ASN A 12 -13.94 5.69 17.81
N GLY A 13 -15.22 5.33 17.96
CA GLY A 13 -15.88 4.33 17.10
C GLY A 13 -16.02 4.72 15.61
N GLN A 14 -15.57 5.91 15.21
CA GLN A 14 -15.51 6.34 13.81
C GLN A 14 -14.14 6.10 13.18
N GLU A 15 -13.09 5.84 13.97
CA GLU A 15 -11.73 5.61 13.48
C GLU A 15 -11.44 4.12 13.30
N TYR A 16 -10.81 3.80 12.16
CA TYR A 16 -10.50 2.46 11.73
C TYR A 16 -9.04 2.41 11.26
N PRO A 17 -8.36 1.26 11.42
CA PRO A 17 -6.97 1.14 10.99
C PRO A 17 -6.86 1.21 9.47
N LEU A 18 -5.97 2.09 8.99
CA LEU A 18 -5.46 2.13 7.63
C LEU A 18 -4.22 1.23 7.47
N ALA A 19 -3.51 0.99 8.57
CA ALA A 19 -2.38 0.09 8.64
C ALA A 19 -2.78 -1.34 8.22
N ILE A 20 -1.85 -2.07 7.61
CA ILE A 20 -2.06 -3.44 7.16
C ILE A 20 -1.34 -4.41 8.09
N ASN A 21 -1.76 -5.67 8.08
CA ASN A 21 -1.03 -6.70 8.80
C ASN A 21 0.15 -7.20 7.95
N PHE A 22 1.37 -6.77 8.29
CA PHE A 22 2.60 -7.19 7.61
C PHE A 22 2.86 -8.69 7.72
N TYR A 23 2.22 -9.37 8.69
CA TYR A 23 2.28 -10.81 8.88
C TYR A 23 1.12 -11.58 8.24
N ASP A 24 0.12 -10.91 7.66
CA ASP A 24 -0.86 -11.59 6.82
C ASP A 24 -0.21 -12.02 5.50
N THR A 25 -0.03 -13.32 5.35
CA THR A 25 0.61 -13.92 4.16
C THR A 25 -0.12 -13.63 2.85
N LYS A 26 -1.42 -13.30 2.91
CA LYS A 26 -2.18 -12.88 1.72
C LYS A 26 -1.83 -11.47 1.26
N GLN A 27 -1.27 -10.65 2.16
CA GLN A 27 -0.84 -9.28 1.87
C GLN A 27 0.64 -9.21 1.44
N LEU A 28 1.33 -10.35 1.29
CA LEU A 28 2.75 -10.38 0.93
C LEU A 28 3.11 -9.48 -0.26
N PRO A 29 2.38 -9.46 -1.40
CA PRO A 29 2.71 -8.56 -2.50
C PRO A 29 2.71 -7.08 -2.10
N LEU A 30 1.73 -6.64 -1.31
CA LEU A 30 1.64 -5.26 -0.84
C LEU A 30 2.77 -4.91 0.13
N VAL A 31 3.04 -5.80 1.08
CA VAL A 31 4.10 -5.60 2.08
C VAL A 31 5.47 -5.56 1.39
N TRP A 32 5.67 -6.41 0.38
CA TRP A 32 6.88 -6.41 -0.43
C TRP A 32 7.07 -5.09 -1.18
N ASP A 33 6.04 -4.61 -1.88
CA ASP A 33 6.10 -3.34 -2.61
C ASP A 33 6.40 -2.15 -1.69
N LEU A 34 5.76 -2.09 -0.50
CA LEU A 34 6.05 -1.08 0.54
C LEU A 34 7.52 -1.06 0.95
N ILE A 35 8.12 -2.25 1.10
CA ILE A 35 9.53 -2.36 1.47
C ILE A 35 10.44 -2.01 0.30
N LEU A 36 10.11 -2.43 -0.92
CA LEU A 36 10.89 -2.08 -2.10
C LEU A 36 10.94 -0.56 -2.32
N ASP A 37 9.81 0.12 -2.14
CA ASP A 37 9.71 1.58 -2.25
C ASP A 37 10.56 2.28 -1.19
N ALA A 38 10.48 1.84 0.06
CA ALA A 38 11.32 2.36 1.16
C ALA A 38 12.82 2.13 0.95
N LEU A 39 13.20 1.19 0.08
CA LEU A 39 14.58 0.84 -0.27
C LEU A 39 14.97 1.30 -1.69
N SER A 40 14.13 2.10 -2.35
CA SER A 40 14.33 2.52 -3.74
C SER A 40 15.68 3.21 -3.97
N GLU A 41 16.07 4.11 -3.06
CA GLU A 41 17.33 4.86 -3.12
C GLU A 41 18.58 4.05 -2.67
N ASP A 42 18.41 2.87 -2.06
CA ASP A 42 19.56 2.06 -1.64
C ASP A 42 20.15 1.24 -2.79
N ASN A 43 21.38 1.59 -3.17
CA ASN A 43 22.09 0.94 -4.28
C ASN A 43 23.22 0.02 -3.83
N THR A 44 23.29 -0.35 -2.54
CA THR A 44 24.29 -1.31 -2.06
C THR A 44 24.03 -2.70 -2.64
N ALA A 45 25.09 -3.51 -2.79
CA ALA A 45 24.97 -4.84 -3.40
C ALA A 45 23.96 -5.74 -2.67
N TYR A 46 23.98 -5.74 -1.33
CA TYR A 46 23.05 -6.53 -0.51
C TYR A 46 21.62 -5.98 -0.55
N ALA A 47 21.43 -4.65 -0.65
CA ALA A 47 20.09 -4.07 -0.82
C ALA A 47 19.50 -4.43 -2.19
N ASN A 48 20.32 -4.40 -3.26
CA ASN A 48 19.89 -4.82 -4.59
C ASN A 48 19.61 -6.32 -4.66
N ALA A 49 20.40 -7.16 -3.97
CA ALA A 49 20.13 -8.59 -3.85
C ALA A 49 18.80 -8.84 -3.11
N PHE A 50 18.54 -8.12 -2.02
CA PHE A 50 17.27 -8.16 -1.30
C PHE A 50 16.11 -7.77 -2.23
N LYS A 51 16.19 -6.60 -2.90
CA LYS A 51 15.13 -6.10 -3.79
C LYS A 51 14.79 -7.03 -4.95
N SER A 52 15.78 -7.81 -5.43
CA SER A 52 15.62 -8.76 -6.53
C SER A 52 15.31 -10.20 -6.08
N ALA A 53 15.15 -10.44 -4.77
CA ALA A 53 14.87 -11.76 -4.24
C ALA A 53 13.50 -12.28 -4.76
N ARG A 54 13.53 -13.47 -5.39
CA ARG A 54 12.33 -14.14 -5.90
C ARG A 54 11.62 -14.89 -4.77
N ILE A 55 10.81 -14.16 -3.99
CA ILE A 55 10.09 -14.70 -2.83
C ILE A 55 8.64 -15.12 -3.15
N PHE A 56 8.18 -14.90 -4.38
CA PHE A 56 6.86 -15.30 -4.86
C PHE A 56 6.95 -16.64 -5.61
N GLU A 57 5.89 -17.45 -5.52
CA GLU A 57 5.78 -18.65 -6.33
C GLU A 57 5.81 -18.28 -7.82
N PRO A 58 6.65 -18.94 -8.62
CA PRO A 58 6.75 -18.61 -10.03
C PRO A 58 5.56 -19.18 -10.81
N GLU A 59 5.31 -18.67 -12.01
CA GLU A 59 4.25 -19.20 -12.86
C GLU A 59 4.72 -20.48 -13.57
N ARG A 60 3.88 -21.53 -13.63
CA ARG A 60 4.25 -22.78 -14.31
C ARG A 60 4.59 -22.55 -15.79
N GLY A 61 3.99 -21.54 -16.41
CA GLY A 61 4.24 -21.15 -17.80
C GLY A 61 5.68 -20.70 -18.09
N ASP A 62 6.41 -20.24 -17.06
CA ASP A 62 7.80 -19.78 -17.21
C ASP A 62 8.81 -20.93 -17.39
N PHE A 63 8.37 -22.17 -17.23
CA PHE A 63 9.22 -23.37 -17.27
C PHE A 63 8.84 -24.28 -18.43
N PRO A 64 9.82 -24.95 -19.07
CA PRO A 64 9.56 -25.92 -20.12
C PRO A 64 8.58 -27.03 -19.69
N ALA A 65 7.85 -27.59 -20.64
CA ALA A 65 7.05 -28.79 -20.39
C ALA A 65 7.96 -30.02 -20.22
N GLY A 66 7.48 -31.01 -19.45
CA GLY A 66 8.17 -32.29 -19.22
C GLY A 66 8.97 -32.34 -17.91
N SER A 67 9.54 -33.51 -17.63
CA SER A 67 10.09 -33.86 -16.32
C SER A 67 11.21 -32.94 -15.82
N THR A 68 12.01 -32.37 -16.72
CA THR A 68 13.07 -31.44 -16.36
C THR A 68 12.49 -30.09 -15.95
N GLY A 69 11.57 -29.53 -16.74
CA GLY A 69 10.92 -28.27 -16.40
C GLY A 69 10.01 -28.39 -15.17
N ASP A 70 9.41 -29.56 -14.93
CA ASP A 70 8.68 -29.82 -13.67
C ASP A 70 9.63 -29.78 -12.46
N ARG A 71 10.82 -30.37 -12.58
CA ARG A 71 11.82 -30.35 -11.50
C ARG A 71 12.29 -28.92 -11.22
N ASP A 72 12.59 -28.16 -12.26
CA ASP A 72 13.07 -26.78 -12.14
C ASP A 72 11.99 -25.86 -11.54
N TYR A 73 10.73 -26.05 -11.96
CA TYR A 73 9.58 -25.36 -11.38
C TYR A 73 9.44 -25.63 -9.89
N TRP A 74 9.40 -26.91 -9.48
CA TRP A 74 9.27 -27.26 -8.07
C TRP A 74 10.49 -26.82 -7.22
N GLY A 75 11.69 -26.81 -7.82
CA GLY A 75 12.88 -26.24 -7.19
C GLY A 75 12.74 -24.74 -6.95
N ALA A 76 12.27 -23.99 -7.95
CA ALA A 76 12.02 -22.56 -7.82
C ALA A 76 10.91 -22.22 -6.82
N VAL A 77 9.85 -23.06 -6.73
CA VAL A 77 8.81 -22.97 -5.68
C VAL A 77 9.43 -23.17 -4.30
N ASP A 78 10.23 -24.23 -4.12
CA ASP A 78 10.89 -24.51 -2.83
C ASP A 78 11.83 -23.36 -2.41
N ASP A 79 12.56 -22.78 -3.36
CA ASP A 79 13.43 -21.63 -3.10
C ASP A 79 12.65 -20.37 -2.75
N ALA A 80 11.56 -20.08 -3.45
CA ALA A 80 10.67 -18.95 -3.13
C ALA A 80 10.11 -19.07 -1.70
N HIS A 81 9.68 -20.28 -1.30
CA HIS A 81 9.21 -20.54 0.07
C HIS A 81 10.29 -20.31 1.13
N ARG A 82 11.55 -20.71 0.87
CA ARG A 82 12.67 -20.41 1.77
C ARG A 82 12.99 -18.92 1.83
N GLY A 83 12.93 -18.22 0.70
CA GLY A 83 13.05 -16.76 0.63
C GLY A 83 11.96 -16.04 1.43
N CYS A 84 10.72 -16.50 1.30
CA CYS A 84 9.56 -16.01 2.04
C CYS A 84 9.73 -16.21 3.57
N LEU A 85 10.23 -17.38 4.00
CA LEU A 85 10.57 -17.63 5.40
C LEU A 85 11.61 -16.62 5.91
N ALA A 86 12.69 -16.39 5.16
CA ALA A 86 13.72 -15.40 5.50
C ALA A 86 13.17 -13.97 5.55
N PHE A 87 12.22 -13.64 4.68
CA PHE A 87 11.57 -12.34 4.65
C PHE A 87 10.78 -12.08 5.94
N TYR A 88 9.93 -13.01 6.35
CA TYR A 88 9.16 -12.86 7.59
C TYR A 88 10.04 -12.89 8.85
N ALA A 89 11.12 -13.67 8.83
CA ALA A 89 12.15 -13.60 9.86
C ALA A 89 12.78 -12.20 9.95
N THR A 90 13.04 -11.55 8.81
CA THR A 90 13.56 -10.18 8.73
C THR A 90 12.56 -9.17 9.31
N LEU A 91 11.27 -9.31 9.03
CA LEU A 91 10.23 -8.46 9.65
C LEU A 91 10.19 -8.64 11.18
N SER A 92 10.23 -9.88 11.66
CA SER A 92 10.32 -10.18 13.10
C SER A 92 11.59 -9.61 13.74
N LYS A 93 12.73 -9.65 13.04
CA LYS A 93 13.98 -9.02 13.48
C LYS A 93 13.89 -7.48 13.47
N ALA A 94 13.12 -6.90 12.55
CA ALA A 94 12.88 -5.46 12.50
C ALA A 94 11.95 -4.97 13.62
N ASN A 95 11.45 -5.85 14.49
CA ASN A 95 10.56 -5.59 15.64
C ASN A 95 9.13 -5.18 15.26
N PHE A 96 8.61 -5.71 14.16
CA PHE A 96 7.17 -5.63 13.88
C PHE A 96 6.41 -6.46 14.92
N THR A 97 5.31 -5.92 15.46
CA THR A 97 4.54 -6.55 16.54
C THR A 97 3.76 -7.75 16.02
N ALA A 98 3.99 -8.95 16.55
CA ALA A 98 3.29 -10.14 16.05
C ALA A 98 1.79 -10.18 16.44
N GLY A 99 1.39 -9.54 17.55
CA GLY A 99 0.02 -9.58 18.05
C GLY A 99 -0.54 -10.99 18.17
N THR A 100 -1.72 -11.24 17.60
CA THR A 100 -2.33 -12.58 17.46
C THR A 100 -1.84 -13.35 16.23
N ALA A 101 -0.93 -12.77 15.43
CA ALA A 101 -0.42 -13.32 14.17
C ALA A 101 -1.52 -13.85 13.22
N GLN A 102 -2.70 -13.20 13.23
CA GLN A 102 -3.85 -13.68 12.49
C GLN A 102 -3.55 -13.67 10.98
N GLY A 103 -3.63 -14.83 10.33
CA GLY A 103 -3.34 -14.99 8.89
C GLY A 103 -1.86 -15.27 8.55
N PHE A 104 -0.99 -15.41 9.55
CA PHE A 104 0.39 -15.86 9.34
C PHE A 104 0.46 -17.39 9.23
N SER A 105 0.95 -17.90 8.10
CA SER A 105 1.32 -19.31 7.94
C SER A 105 2.28 -19.44 6.76
N VAL A 106 3.52 -19.83 7.03
CA VAL A 106 4.53 -20.06 6.00
C VAL A 106 4.84 -21.55 5.92
N ARG A 107 4.90 -22.09 4.69
CA ARG A 107 5.33 -23.46 4.42
C ARG A 107 6.62 -23.46 3.63
N PHE A 108 7.48 -24.42 3.92
CA PHE A 108 8.73 -24.63 3.20
C PHE A 108 9.20 -26.08 3.37
N LYS A 109 10.08 -26.57 2.48
CA LYS A 109 10.69 -27.89 2.62
C LYS A 109 11.99 -27.83 3.40
N MET A 110 12.17 -28.79 4.30
CA MET A 110 13.42 -29.00 5.03
C MET A 110 13.75 -30.49 5.10
N ALA A 111 15.02 -30.85 4.90
CA ALA A 111 15.48 -32.24 4.94
C ALA A 111 15.32 -32.84 6.35
N LYS A 112 15.04 -34.16 6.44
CA LYS A 112 14.77 -34.83 7.72
C LYS A 112 15.89 -34.63 8.75
N ALA A 113 17.15 -34.89 8.37
CA ALA A 113 18.28 -34.74 9.27
C ALA A 113 18.38 -33.31 9.86
N MET A 114 18.14 -32.28 9.04
CA MET A 114 18.13 -30.90 9.49
C MET A 114 16.96 -30.61 10.45
N ARG A 115 15.76 -31.11 10.14
CA ARG A 115 14.59 -30.94 11.03
C ARG A 115 14.80 -31.59 12.39
N ASP A 116 15.35 -32.80 12.41
CA ASP A 116 15.55 -33.56 13.63
C ASP A 116 16.55 -32.83 14.57
N GLU A 117 17.62 -32.27 14.00
CA GLU A 117 18.58 -31.47 14.77
C GLU A 117 17.99 -30.13 15.25
N LEU A 118 17.27 -29.43 14.38
CA LEU A 118 16.60 -28.18 14.73
C LEU A 118 15.55 -28.39 15.84
N LEU A 119 14.74 -29.45 15.76
CA LEU A 119 13.73 -29.77 16.78
C LEU A 119 14.33 -30.17 18.12
N THR A 120 15.54 -30.72 18.11
CA THR A 120 16.27 -31.02 19.34
C THR A 120 16.75 -29.74 20.02
N ASP A 121 17.13 -28.71 19.25
CA ASP A 121 17.51 -27.40 19.80
C ASP A 121 16.28 -26.55 20.16
N PHE A 122 15.23 -26.64 19.36
CA PHE A 122 14.01 -25.85 19.45
C PHE A 122 12.77 -26.74 19.23
N PRO A 123 12.22 -27.34 20.30
CA PRO A 123 11.09 -28.26 20.20
C PRO A 123 9.85 -27.67 19.52
N ASP A 124 9.64 -26.35 19.66
CA ASP A 124 8.48 -25.62 19.11
C ASP A 124 8.77 -24.94 17.76
N ALA A 125 9.85 -25.32 17.06
CA ALA A 125 10.28 -24.68 15.81
C ALA A 125 9.21 -24.72 14.70
N PHE A 126 8.36 -25.76 14.69
CA PHE A 126 7.31 -25.94 13.69
C PHE A 126 5.95 -26.12 14.34
N SER A 127 4.91 -25.64 13.67
CA SER A 127 3.53 -25.89 14.05
C SER A 127 2.96 -27.16 13.43
N ASP A 128 3.47 -27.56 12.26
CA ASP A 128 3.12 -28.82 11.59
C ASP A 128 4.27 -29.31 10.71
N VAL A 129 4.41 -30.63 10.55
CA VAL A 129 5.40 -31.25 9.67
C VAL A 129 4.75 -32.39 8.89
N ASN A 130 4.65 -32.22 7.57
CA ASN A 130 4.26 -33.30 6.67
C ASN A 130 5.45 -34.24 6.43
N LEU A 131 5.47 -35.37 7.13
CA LEU A 131 6.56 -36.36 7.05
C LEU A 131 6.72 -36.99 5.66
N LYS A 132 5.69 -37.01 4.82
CA LYS A 132 5.75 -37.59 3.46
C LYS A 132 6.49 -36.68 2.50
N THR A 133 6.23 -35.37 2.57
CA THR A 133 6.80 -34.38 1.65
C THR A 133 7.99 -33.63 2.23
N GLY A 134 8.23 -33.74 3.54
CA GLY A 134 9.23 -32.95 4.27
C GLY A 134 8.87 -31.47 4.39
N SER A 135 7.61 -31.12 4.13
CA SER A 135 7.10 -29.75 4.27
C SER A 135 6.84 -29.43 5.73
N CYS A 136 7.37 -28.29 6.18
CA CYS A 136 7.20 -27.75 7.53
C CYS A 136 6.30 -26.51 7.44
N ARG A 137 5.46 -26.29 8.45
CA ARG A 137 4.66 -25.08 8.61
C ARG A 137 5.07 -24.34 9.88
N VAL A 138 5.18 -23.02 9.78
CA VAL A 138 5.32 -22.12 10.91
C VAL A 138 4.10 -21.20 10.97
N ASP A 139 3.53 -21.05 12.15
CA ASP A 139 2.34 -20.22 12.39
C ASP A 139 2.65 -18.99 13.27
N SER A 140 3.94 -18.71 13.53
CA SER A 140 4.37 -17.45 14.16
C SER A 140 5.62 -16.84 13.51
N PRO A 141 5.72 -15.50 13.47
CA PRO A 141 6.94 -14.82 13.02
C PRO A 141 8.18 -15.13 13.89
N GLY A 142 7.96 -15.44 15.18
CA GLY A 142 9.01 -15.84 16.10
C GLY A 142 9.68 -17.17 15.71
N GLN A 143 8.87 -18.17 15.32
CA GLN A 143 9.38 -19.43 14.76
C GLN A 143 10.20 -19.19 13.50
N ALA A 144 9.68 -18.37 12.57
CA ALA A 144 10.41 -18.02 11.34
C ALA A 144 11.77 -17.38 11.66
N ARG A 145 11.81 -16.41 12.59
CA ARG A 145 13.05 -15.77 13.05
C ARG A 145 14.03 -16.77 13.66
N GLN A 146 13.55 -17.65 14.53
CA GLN A 146 14.38 -18.66 15.19
C GLN A 146 15.00 -19.64 14.19
N ILE A 147 14.22 -20.15 13.25
CA ILE A 147 14.67 -21.08 12.22
C ILE A 147 15.72 -20.43 11.32
N VAL A 148 15.45 -19.22 10.81
CA VAL A 148 16.37 -18.52 9.92
C VAL A 148 17.67 -18.17 10.65
N ARG A 149 17.59 -17.79 11.93
CA ARG A 149 18.77 -17.57 12.76
C ARG A 149 19.59 -18.83 12.94
N TRP A 150 18.96 -19.95 13.29
CA TRP A 150 19.65 -21.23 13.43
C TRP A 150 20.37 -21.64 12.15
N ILE A 151 19.69 -21.55 10.99
CA ILE A 151 20.31 -21.88 9.69
C ILE A 151 21.49 -20.93 9.39
N ALA A 152 21.33 -19.63 9.64
CA ALA A 152 22.38 -18.64 9.41
C ALA A 152 23.63 -18.91 10.27
N ASP A 153 23.43 -19.21 11.56
CA ASP A 153 24.52 -19.53 12.49
C ASP A 153 25.27 -20.80 12.05
N ARG A 154 24.55 -21.87 11.70
CA ARG A 154 25.17 -23.13 11.23
C ARG A 154 25.93 -22.95 9.90
N LEU A 155 25.39 -22.17 8.97
CA LEU A 155 26.09 -21.85 7.70
C LEU A 155 27.37 -21.03 7.96
N ALA A 156 27.35 -20.11 8.92
CA ALA A 156 28.52 -19.32 9.31
C ALA A 156 29.58 -20.20 9.98
N GLU A 157 29.18 -21.07 10.91
CA GLU A 157 30.06 -22.03 11.58
C GLU A 157 30.69 -23.03 10.60
N GLU A 158 29.92 -23.56 9.64
CA GLU A 158 30.43 -24.46 8.60
C GLU A 158 31.44 -23.74 7.69
N THR A 159 31.23 -22.45 7.42
CA THR A 159 32.18 -21.64 6.63
C THR A 159 33.44 -21.30 7.40
N ALA A 160 33.35 -21.18 8.74
CA ALA A 160 34.47 -20.88 9.62
C ALA A 160 35.23 -22.13 10.11
N ASP A 161 34.81 -23.33 9.70
CA ASP A 161 35.33 -24.62 10.19
C ASP A 161 35.19 -24.79 11.72
N THR A 162 34.09 -24.25 12.28
CA THR A 162 33.76 -24.31 13.72
C THR A 162 32.42 -24.98 14.00
N LEU A 163 31.86 -25.69 13.01
CA LEU A 163 30.58 -26.39 13.14
C LEU A 163 30.69 -27.52 14.17
N ASP A 164 29.74 -27.57 15.11
CA ASP A 164 29.66 -28.66 16.08
C ASP A 164 29.51 -30.01 15.35
N ALA A 165 30.28 -31.01 15.78
CA ALA A 165 30.28 -32.36 15.23
C ALA A 165 28.88 -33.00 15.17
N ARG A 166 27.96 -32.60 16.07
CA ARG A 166 26.55 -32.99 16.05
C ARG A 166 25.87 -32.67 14.72
N TYR A 167 26.16 -31.51 14.13
CA TYR A 167 25.57 -31.08 12.86
C TYR A 167 26.33 -31.58 11.63
N GLY A 168 27.46 -32.29 11.80
CA GLY A 168 28.32 -32.72 10.69
C GLY A 168 27.67 -33.67 9.68
N LYS A 169 26.48 -34.21 9.97
CA LYS A 169 25.67 -35.04 9.04
C LYS A 169 24.54 -34.27 8.36
N VAL A 170 24.34 -33.00 8.71
CA VAL A 170 23.28 -32.16 8.15
C VAL A 170 23.74 -31.58 6.82
N ASP A 171 22.97 -31.79 5.76
CA ASP A 171 23.23 -31.19 4.45
C ASP A 171 22.63 -29.78 4.36
N PHE A 172 23.49 -28.76 4.41
CA PHE A 172 23.10 -27.35 4.27
C PHE A 172 23.06 -26.86 2.81
N ASN A 173 23.41 -27.67 1.81
CA ASN A 173 23.54 -27.23 0.42
C ASN A 173 22.23 -26.67 -0.15
N SER A 174 21.09 -27.25 0.20
CA SER A 174 19.77 -26.76 -0.23
C SER A 174 19.49 -25.33 0.22
N TRP A 175 20.06 -24.87 1.34
CA TRP A 175 19.92 -23.50 1.84
C TRP A 175 21.07 -22.61 1.35
N ARG A 176 22.30 -23.14 1.33
CA ARG A 176 23.49 -22.46 0.81
C ARG A 176 23.32 -22.05 -0.65
N ASN A 177 22.67 -22.87 -1.46
CA ASN A 177 22.47 -22.63 -2.89
C ASN A 177 21.12 -21.98 -3.22
N CYS A 178 20.28 -21.68 -2.22
CA CYS A 178 19.00 -21.03 -2.42
C CYS A 178 19.21 -19.51 -2.52
N ALA A 179 19.23 -18.99 -3.75
CA ALA A 179 19.45 -17.56 -4.03
C ALA A 179 18.50 -16.62 -3.25
N PRO A 180 17.15 -16.78 -3.30
CA PRO A 180 16.25 -15.85 -2.60
C PRO A 180 16.43 -15.89 -1.08
N PHE A 181 16.67 -17.06 -0.50
CA PHE A 181 17.01 -17.17 0.93
C PHE A 181 18.26 -16.38 1.28
N ASN A 182 19.35 -16.53 0.53
CA ASN A 182 20.61 -15.85 0.83
C ASN A 182 20.54 -14.34 0.62
N SER A 183 19.86 -13.88 -0.44
CA SER A 183 19.60 -12.45 -0.68
C SER A 183 18.92 -11.78 0.51
N ILE A 184 17.93 -12.45 1.11
CA ILE A 184 17.23 -11.92 2.27
C ILE A 184 18.03 -12.14 3.56
N ARG A 185 18.69 -13.29 3.71
CA ARG A 185 19.50 -13.64 4.88
C ARG A 185 20.63 -12.64 5.11
N GLU A 186 21.27 -12.15 4.04
CA GLU A 186 22.33 -11.14 4.19
C GLU A 186 21.84 -9.85 4.85
N VAL A 187 20.59 -9.46 4.60
CA VAL A 187 19.92 -8.36 5.33
C VAL A 187 19.53 -8.79 6.73
N PHE A 188 19.06 -10.02 6.91
CA PHE A 188 18.77 -10.60 8.22
C PHE A 188 20.01 -10.69 9.12
N ASP A 189 21.24 -10.70 8.60
CA ASP A 189 22.46 -10.72 9.40
C ASP A 189 22.86 -9.32 9.90
N GLU A 190 23.20 -9.20 11.19
CA GLU A 190 23.41 -7.90 11.87
C GLU A 190 24.59 -7.08 11.33
N SER A 191 25.62 -7.73 10.79
CA SER A 191 26.85 -7.06 10.36
C SER A 191 26.71 -6.31 9.02
N ARG A 192 25.84 -6.77 8.11
CA ARG A 192 25.70 -6.19 6.76
C ARG A 192 24.36 -5.50 6.53
N GLY A 193 23.29 -6.00 7.14
CA GLY A 193 21.92 -5.57 6.86
C GLY A 193 21.34 -4.46 7.72
N THR A 194 22.10 -3.91 8.69
CA THR A 194 21.55 -2.97 9.69
C THR A 194 20.90 -1.74 9.07
N VAL A 195 21.46 -1.19 7.98
CA VAL A 195 20.87 -0.03 7.28
C VAL A 195 19.50 -0.38 6.69
N VAL A 196 19.38 -1.50 5.98
CA VAL A 196 18.12 -1.97 5.38
C VAL A 196 17.10 -2.31 6.46
N ILE A 197 17.50 -3.03 7.52
CA ILE A 197 16.61 -3.32 8.66
C ILE A 197 16.07 -2.03 9.30
N ASN A 198 16.93 -1.01 9.47
CA ASN A 198 16.50 0.26 10.05
C ASN A 198 15.50 0.99 9.17
N LYS A 199 15.62 0.90 7.84
CA LYS A 199 14.62 1.45 6.91
C LYS A 199 13.32 0.66 6.93
N ILE A 200 13.38 -0.67 6.92
CA ILE A 200 12.21 -1.54 7.08
C ILE A 200 11.50 -1.21 8.40
N ARG A 201 12.23 -1.00 9.51
CA ARG A 201 11.65 -0.63 10.81
C ARG A 201 10.88 0.70 10.79
N ARG A 202 11.22 1.64 9.90
CA ARG A 202 10.45 2.89 9.76
C ARG A 202 9.05 2.67 9.20
N LEU A 203 8.79 1.50 8.61
CA LEU A 203 7.46 1.12 8.15
C LEU A 203 6.55 0.56 9.26
N ALA A 204 7.01 0.54 10.52
CA ALA A 204 6.21 0.05 11.64
C ALA A 204 4.87 0.79 11.80
N ASP A 205 4.80 2.07 11.43
CA ASP A 205 3.56 2.86 11.46
C ASP A 205 2.49 2.37 10.47
N PHE A 206 2.88 1.59 9.46
CA PHE A 206 1.96 0.98 8.49
C PHE A 206 1.56 -0.45 8.88
N HIS A 207 2.01 -0.92 10.05
CA HIS A 207 1.72 -2.25 10.54
C HIS A 207 0.75 -2.24 11.72
N ASP A 208 -0.36 -2.96 11.56
CA ASP A 208 -1.23 -3.34 12.67
C ASP A 208 -1.47 -4.84 12.65
N SER A 209 -1.02 -5.53 13.69
CA SER A 209 -1.20 -6.98 13.87
C SER A 209 -2.65 -7.43 14.04
N THR A 210 -3.55 -6.49 14.34
CA THR A 210 -5.00 -6.73 14.48
C THR A 210 -5.79 -6.39 13.23
N ALA A 211 -5.15 -5.77 12.22
CA ALA A 211 -5.79 -5.47 10.96
C ALA A 211 -6.23 -6.77 10.26
N THR A 212 -7.50 -6.80 9.85
CA THR A 212 -8.09 -7.96 9.16
C THR A 212 -8.74 -7.51 7.86
N GLY A 213 -8.53 -8.33 6.81
CA GLY A 213 -9.02 -8.02 5.47
C GLY A 213 -8.18 -6.95 4.77
N GLU A 214 -8.53 -6.68 3.51
CA GLU A 214 -7.89 -5.62 2.73
C GLU A 214 -8.64 -4.30 2.94
N VAL A 215 -7.92 -3.21 3.25
CA VAL A 215 -8.53 -1.89 3.47
C VAL A 215 -9.42 -1.47 2.29
N SER A 216 -9.00 -1.78 1.06
CA SER A 216 -9.79 -1.49 -0.14
C SER A 216 -11.15 -2.20 -0.18
N ASP A 217 -11.25 -3.40 0.40
CA ASP A 217 -12.50 -4.15 0.53
C ASP A 217 -13.40 -3.55 1.61
N LEU A 218 -12.82 -3.11 2.74
CA LEU A 218 -13.54 -2.44 3.82
C LEU A 218 -14.12 -1.10 3.34
N VAL A 219 -13.30 -0.27 2.70
CA VAL A 219 -13.70 1.01 2.11
C VAL A 219 -14.81 0.80 1.08
N TRP A 220 -14.67 -0.20 0.20
CA TRP A 220 -15.73 -0.53 -0.76
C TRP A 220 -17.05 -0.89 -0.07
N ALA A 221 -17.02 -1.74 0.95
CA ALA A 221 -18.22 -2.12 1.69
C ALA A 221 -18.91 -0.92 2.36
N ASP A 222 -18.12 0.04 2.85
CA ASP A 222 -18.66 1.29 3.42
C ASP A 222 -19.28 2.21 2.36
N LEU A 223 -18.66 2.32 1.19
CA LEU A 223 -19.19 3.10 0.07
C LEU A 223 -20.50 2.50 -0.48
N VAL A 224 -20.61 1.17 -0.56
CA VAL A 224 -21.82 0.47 -0.99
C VAL A 224 -23.04 0.85 -0.13
N VAL A 225 -22.85 1.06 1.18
CA VAL A 225 -23.93 1.43 2.10
C VAL A 225 -24.10 2.95 2.24
N GLY A 226 -23.45 3.74 1.37
CA GLY A 226 -23.60 5.20 1.32
C GLY A 226 -22.88 5.97 2.43
N ARG A 227 -21.84 5.41 3.04
CA ARG A 227 -21.07 6.12 4.09
C ARG A 227 -20.09 7.12 3.48
N ILE A 228 -19.93 8.25 4.17
CA ILE A 228 -18.76 9.11 4.00
C ILE A 228 -17.54 8.39 4.58
N VAL A 229 -16.52 8.21 3.75
CA VAL A 229 -15.24 7.61 4.11
C VAL A 229 -14.15 8.67 3.97
N ILE A 230 -13.36 8.85 5.03
CA ILE A 230 -12.18 9.72 5.06
C ILE A 230 -10.96 8.80 5.14
N ILE A 231 -10.01 8.99 4.23
CA ILE A 231 -8.71 8.28 4.27
C ILE A 231 -7.66 9.29 4.70
N ASP A 232 -7.15 9.12 5.92
CA ASP A 232 -6.12 9.97 6.49
C ASP A 232 -4.74 9.46 6.06
N LEU A 233 -4.15 10.16 5.10
CA LEU A 233 -2.81 9.92 4.57
C LEU A 233 -1.74 10.85 5.17
N SER A 234 -2.05 11.53 6.28
CA SER A 234 -1.16 12.50 6.92
C SER A 234 0.07 11.88 7.59
N VAL A 235 0.01 10.58 7.89
CA VAL A 235 1.09 9.83 8.54
C VAL A 235 1.82 8.96 7.52
N GLY A 236 3.12 9.22 7.33
CA GLY A 236 3.97 8.44 6.44
C GLY A 236 4.91 9.29 5.58
N SER A 237 5.77 8.63 4.79
CA SER A 237 6.43 9.31 3.68
C SER A 237 5.43 9.55 2.55
N GLN A 238 5.68 10.58 1.74
CA GLN A 238 4.85 10.91 0.58
C GLN A 238 4.71 9.72 -0.38
N ASP A 239 5.77 8.93 -0.55
CA ASP A 239 5.78 7.79 -1.46
C ASP A 239 4.88 6.64 -0.97
N VAL A 240 4.84 6.37 0.35
CA VAL A 240 3.93 5.36 0.91
C VAL A 240 2.47 5.82 0.83
N SER A 241 2.19 7.08 1.17
CA SER A 241 0.84 7.65 1.02
C SER A 241 0.37 7.58 -0.43
N LYS A 242 1.26 7.85 -1.39
CA LYS A 242 0.99 7.71 -2.82
C LYS A 242 0.65 6.26 -3.17
N MET A 243 1.48 5.29 -2.80
CA MET A 243 1.22 3.87 -3.06
C MET A 243 -0.13 3.39 -2.51
N LEU A 244 -0.42 3.69 -1.24
CA LEU A 244 -1.67 3.28 -0.60
C LEU A 244 -2.89 3.89 -1.33
N SER A 245 -2.79 5.16 -1.70
CA SER A 245 -3.85 5.86 -2.43
C SER A 245 -4.07 5.28 -3.84
N GLU A 246 -2.99 5.01 -4.57
CA GLU A 246 -3.03 4.41 -5.91
C GLU A 246 -3.68 3.03 -5.86
N ARG A 247 -3.25 2.18 -4.91
CA ARG A 247 -3.82 0.85 -4.73
C ARG A 247 -5.30 0.90 -4.37
N LEU A 248 -5.69 1.80 -3.47
CA LEU A 248 -7.08 1.97 -3.08
C LEU A 248 -7.94 2.31 -4.30
N VAL A 249 -7.57 3.33 -5.06
CA VAL A 249 -8.30 3.76 -6.27
C VAL A 249 -8.34 2.65 -7.32
N PHE A 250 -7.22 1.98 -7.56
CA PHE A 250 -7.15 0.86 -8.49
C PHE A 250 -8.16 -0.23 -8.13
N ARG A 251 -8.20 -0.64 -6.85
CA ARG A 251 -9.12 -1.68 -6.38
C ARG A 251 -10.58 -1.23 -6.39
N LEU A 252 -10.87 0.04 -6.11
CA LEU A 252 -12.22 0.59 -6.25
C LEU A 252 -12.69 0.55 -7.72
N LEU A 253 -11.83 0.95 -8.66
CA LEU A 253 -12.11 0.89 -10.10
C LEU A 253 -12.32 -0.54 -10.60
N ASP A 254 -11.53 -1.50 -10.12
CA ASP A 254 -11.68 -2.90 -10.51
C ASP A 254 -12.99 -3.51 -10.02
N LYS A 255 -13.42 -3.17 -8.81
CA LYS A 255 -14.73 -3.58 -8.29
C LYS A 255 -15.87 -2.94 -9.08
N ALA A 256 -15.76 -1.66 -9.40
CA ALA A 256 -16.74 -0.95 -10.23
C ALA A 256 -16.83 -1.56 -11.65
N ASN A 257 -15.69 -1.85 -12.28
CA ASN A 257 -15.61 -2.54 -13.57
C ASN A 257 -16.20 -3.96 -13.50
N ALA A 258 -15.93 -4.73 -12.44
CA ALA A 258 -16.50 -6.05 -12.26
C ALA A 258 -18.04 -6.01 -12.19
N ARG A 259 -18.62 -5.02 -11.48
CA ARG A 259 -20.07 -4.80 -11.45
C ARG A 259 -20.63 -4.43 -12.82
N PHE A 260 -19.98 -3.48 -13.51
CA PHE A 260 -20.36 -3.04 -14.85
C PHE A 260 -20.39 -4.22 -15.84
N ARG A 261 -19.32 -5.05 -15.87
CA ARG A 261 -19.26 -6.25 -16.72
C ARG A 261 -20.28 -7.32 -16.35
N SER A 262 -20.71 -7.35 -15.09
CA SER A 262 -21.73 -8.28 -14.60
C SER A 262 -23.16 -7.74 -14.77
N ASN A 263 -23.34 -6.62 -15.47
CA ASN A 263 -24.62 -5.94 -15.67
C ASN A 263 -25.36 -5.66 -14.35
N GLN A 264 -24.61 -5.32 -13.30
CA GLN A 264 -25.15 -4.89 -12.02
C GLN A 264 -25.20 -3.36 -11.96
N ASP A 265 -26.14 -2.81 -11.19
CA ASP A 265 -26.23 -1.36 -11.00
C ASP A 265 -24.92 -0.78 -10.46
N ASN A 266 -24.55 0.37 -11.01
CA ASN A 266 -23.43 1.17 -10.54
C ASN A 266 -23.67 1.65 -9.10
N ILE A 267 -22.58 1.94 -8.40
CA ILE A 267 -22.62 2.55 -7.08
C ILE A 267 -22.07 3.96 -7.25
N PRO A 268 -22.92 5.01 -7.17
CA PRO A 268 -22.46 6.38 -7.32
C PRO A 268 -21.47 6.74 -6.22
N ILE A 269 -20.25 7.13 -6.60
CA ILE A 269 -19.17 7.46 -5.66
C ILE A 269 -18.57 8.81 -6.07
N GLN A 270 -18.35 9.69 -5.10
CA GLN A 270 -17.56 10.91 -5.30
C GLN A 270 -16.25 10.79 -4.54
N ILE A 271 -15.14 10.76 -5.26
CA ILE A 271 -13.79 10.78 -4.68
C ILE A 271 -13.33 12.24 -4.61
N MET A 272 -12.81 12.64 -3.46
CA MET A 272 -12.22 13.96 -3.23
C MET A 272 -10.75 13.79 -2.81
N VAL A 273 -9.85 14.53 -3.47
CA VAL A 273 -8.42 14.52 -3.19
C VAL A 273 -7.95 15.92 -2.83
N GLU A 274 -7.38 16.08 -1.64
CA GLU A 274 -6.67 17.30 -1.24
C GLU A 274 -5.19 17.23 -1.64
N GLU A 275 -4.58 18.39 -1.89
CA GLU A 275 -3.18 18.52 -2.32
C GLU A 275 -2.79 17.55 -3.44
N ALA A 276 -3.60 17.53 -4.49
CA ALA A 276 -3.53 16.57 -5.57
C ALA A 276 -2.21 16.53 -6.34
N HIS A 277 -1.40 17.60 -6.30
CA HIS A 277 -0.04 17.57 -6.83
C HIS A 277 0.83 16.48 -6.18
N ASN A 278 0.56 16.10 -4.93
CA ASN A 278 1.30 15.03 -4.25
C ASN A 278 1.04 13.64 -4.85
N LEU A 279 -0.13 13.44 -5.47
CA LEU A 279 -0.55 12.14 -5.99
C LEU A 279 -0.48 12.08 -7.52
N PHE A 280 -0.68 13.20 -8.20
CA PHE A 280 -0.85 13.27 -9.65
C PHE A 280 0.41 13.71 -10.42
N ASP A 281 1.57 13.77 -9.74
CA ASP A 281 2.83 14.25 -10.33
C ASP A 281 3.34 13.37 -11.49
N ARG A 282 3.66 14.07 -12.59
CA ARG A 282 4.22 13.62 -13.87
C ARG A 282 5.58 12.91 -13.75
N THR A 283 6.40 13.24 -12.75
CA THR A 283 7.85 12.96 -12.79
C THR A 283 8.30 11.66 -12.11
N LYS A 284 7.48 11.08 -11.22
CA LYS A 284 7.88 9.92 -10.40
C LYS A 284 7.39 8.56 -10.89
N SER A 285 6.52 8.49 -11.89
CA SER A 285 5.79 7.24 -12.11
C SER A 285 6.59 6.17 -12.85
N GLY A 286 7.51 6.47 -13.78
CA GLY A 286 8.19 5.44 -14.59
C GLY A 286 7.23 4.49 -15.35
N LYS A 287 5.93 4.76 -15.25
CA LYS A 287 4.78 3.97 -15.68
C LYS A 287 4.40 4.49 -17.05
N SER A 288 4.73 3.72 -18.08
CA SER A 288 4.69 4.18 -19.46
C SER A 288 3.28 4.21 -20.06
N THR A 289 2.27 3.71 -19.34
CA THR A 289 0.90 3.57 -19.88
C THR A 289 -0.21 4.08 -18.95
N VAL A 290 -1.38 4.37 -19.54
CA VAL A 290 -2.60 4.79 -18.82
C VAL A 290 -3.14 3.71 -17.89
N SER A 291 -2.86 2.43 -18.16
CA SER A 291 -3.29 1.31 -17.31
C SER A 291 -2.53 1.23 -15.98
N ASP A 292 -1.36 1.85 -15.90
CA ASP A 292 -0.47 1.74 -14.75
C ASP A 292 -0.73 2.84 -13.70
N ASP A 293 -1.38 3.94 -14.12
CA ASP A 293 -1.75 5.06 -13.25
C ASP A 293 -3.26 5.06 -12.95
N PRO A 294 -3.66 4.71 -11.72
CA PRO A 294 -5.07 4.62 -11.35
C PRO A 294 -5.78 5.97 -11.33
N TRP A 295 -5.07 7.09 -11.13
CA TRP A 295 -5.66 8.42 -11.13
C TRP A 295 -6.00 8.89 -12.54
N VAL A 296 -5.10 8.63 -13.51
CA VAL A 296 -5.38 8.89 -14.92
C VAL A 296 -6.50 8.00 -15.44
N ARG A 297 -6.51 6.71 -15.04
CA ARG A 297 -7.60 5.79 -15.36
C ARG A 297 -8.93 6.28 -14.76
N LEU A 298 -8.93 6.72 -13.50
CA LEU A 298 -10.10 7.32 -12.84
C LEU A 298 -10.60 8.52 -13.65
N ALA A 299 -9.73 9.49 -13.98
CA ALA A 299 -10.14 10.69 -14.73
C ALA A 299 -10.78 10.37 -16.09
N LYS A 300 -10.36 9.30 -16.77
CA LYS A 300 -10.86 8.92 -18.11
C LYS A 300 -12.07 8.00 -18.10
N GLU A 301 -12.16 7.08 -17.14
CA GLU A 301 -13.11 5.97 -17.17
C GLU A 301 -14.21 6.08 -16.12
N ALA A 302 -14.03 6.89 -15.06
CA ALA A 302 -14.92 6.91 -13.90
C ALA A 302 -16.39 7.20 -14.25
N ALA A 303 -16.64 8.02 -15.27
CA ALA A 303 -17.99 8.33 -15.75
C ALA A 303 -18.78 7.10 -16.23
N LYS A 304 -18.09 6.03 -16.67
CA LYS A 304 -18.75 4.75 -17.05
C LYS A 304 -19.35 4.03 -15.84
N TYR A 305 -18.86 4.35 -14.64
CA TYR A 305 -19.17 3.65 -13.39
C TYR A 305 -19.94 4.54 -12.39
N ASP A 306 -20.41 5.72 -12.80
CA ASP A 306 -20.97 6.76 -11.92
C ASP A 306 -20.02 7.18 -10.79
N ILE A 307 -18.71 7.17 -11.07
CA ILE A 307 -17.69 7.67 -10.16
C ILE A 307 -17.26 9.08 -10.60
N GLY A 308 -17.29 10.03 -9.68
CA GLY A 308 -16.77 11.38 -9.85
C GLY A 308 -15.42 11.57 -9.17
N LEU A 309 -14.58 12.43 -9.73
CA LEU A 309 -13.34 12.90 -9.11
C LEU A 309 -13.39 14.41 -8.89
N ILE A 310 -13.18 14.84 -7.65
CA ILE A 310 -12.93 16.23 -7.25
C ILE A 310 -11.51 16.26 -6.70
N TYR A 311 -10.75 17.28 -7.07
CA TYR A 311 -9.41 17.45 -6.55
C TYR A 311 -9.07 18.92 -6.37
N ALA A 312 -8.23 19.22 -5.39
CA ALA A 312 -7.73 20.56 -5.11
C ALA A 312 -6.20 20.56 -5.14
N THR A 313 -5.61 21.58 -5.75
CA THR A 313 -4.15 21.77 -5.81
C THR A 313 -3.81 23.26 -5.89
N GLN A 314 -2.65 23.63 -5.36
CA GLN A 314 -2.03 24.94 -5.55
C GLN A 314 -1.05 24.95 -6.73
N GLU A 315 -0.55 23.77 -7.11
CA GLU A 315 0.38 23.56 -8.24
C GLU A 315 -0.39 22.85 -9.37
N VAL A 316 -0.92 23.64 -10.31
CA VAL A 316 -1.62 23.14 -11.50
C VAL A 316 -0.62 22.48 -12.45
N SER A 317 0.58 23.05 -12.59
CA SER A 317 1.67 22.58 -13.44
C SER A 317 2.21 21.20 -13.03
N SER A 318 2.04 20.81 -11.76
CA SER A 318 2.42 19.50 -11.23
C SER A 318 1.39 18.40 -11.53
N VAL A 319 0.16 18.73 -11.94
CA VAL A 319 -0.88 17.72 -12.24
C VAL A 319 -0.73 17.16 -13.65
N ASP A 320 -0.86 15.84 -13.80
CA ASP A 320 -0.84 15.19 -15.12
C ASP A 320 -1.87 15.81 -16.09
N GLN A 321 -1.41 16.23 -17.27
CA GLN A 321 -2.23 16.86 -18.31
C GLN A 321 -3.42 16.00 -18.72
N ARG A 322 -3.29 14.66 -18.67
CA ARG A 322 -4.39 13.74 -18.98
C ARG A 322 -5.53 13.86 -17.96
N ILE A 323 -5.23 14.18 -16.70
CA ILE A 323 -6.25 14.45 -15.68
C ILE A 323 -6.88 15.83 -15.94
N LEU A 324 -6.06 16.87 -16.16
CA LEU A 324 -6.54 18.23 -16.43
C LEU A 324 -7.44 18.28 -17.68
N SER A 325 -7.06 17.62 -18.78
CA SER A 325 -7.86 17.56 -20.01
C SER A 325 -9.19 16.82 -19.86
N ASN A 326 -9.34 15.94 -18.87
CA ASN A 326 -10.62 15.26 -18.57
C ASN A 326 -11.44 16.00 -17.49
N THR A 327 -10.93 17.13 -16.97
CA THR A 327 -11.60 17.90 -15.94
C THR A 327 -12.61 18.86 -16.55
N SER A 328 -13.89 18.60 -16.24
CA SER A 328 -15.03 19.30 -16.83
C SER A 328 -15.51 20.50 -16.02
N ASN A 329 -15.24 20.51 -14.72
CA ASN A 329 -15.63 21.58 -13.80
C ASN A 329 -14.37 22.17 -13.16
N TRP A 330 -14.27 23.49 -13.18
CA TRP A 330 -13.13 24.24 -12.67
C TRP A 330 -13.60 25.34 -11.73
N ILE A 331 -12.98 25.41 -10.56
CA ILE A 331 -13.18 26.46 -9.57
C ILE A 331 -11.80 27.05 -9.30
N VAL A 332 -11.51 28.19 -9.91
CA VAL A 332 -10.19 28.81 -9.84
C VAL A 332 -10.24 30.01 -8.91
N ALA A 333 -9.60 29.89 -7.75
CA ALA A 333 -9.39 30.99 -6.82
C ALA A 333 -8.10 31.76 -7.18
N HIS A 334 -7.67 32.64 -6.28
CA HIS A 334 -6.40 33.35 -6.39
C HIS A 334 -5.21 32.40 -6.61
N LEU A 335 -4.39 32.67 -7.64
CA LEU A 335 -3.09 32.02 -7.87
C LEU A 335 -2.03 33.10 -8.03
N ASN A 336 -1.02 33.12 -7.15
CA ASN A 336 0.02 34.15 -7.15
C ASN A 336 1.15 33.91 -8.18
N SER A 337 1.20 32.72 -8.80
CA SER A 337 2.28 32.31 -9.70
C SER A 337 1.96 32.60 -11.17
N ASP A 338 2.91 33.21 -11.88
CA ASP A 338 2.83 33.40 -13.34
C ASP A 338 2.93 32.07 -14.08
N VAL A 339 3.73 31.13 -13.57
CA VAL A 339 3.86 29.77 -14.09
C VAL A 339 2.53 29.03 -14.02
N GLU A 340 1.86 29.05 -12.86
CA GLU A 340 0.59 28.34 -12.67
C GLU A 340 -0.54 28.95 -13.49
N THR A 341 -0.61 30.29 -13.55
CA THR A 341 -1.61 30.96 -14.38
C THR A 341 -1.34 30.80 -15.88
N ARG A 342 -0.07 30.61 -16.28
CA ARG A 342 0.29 30.24 -17.66
C ARG A 342 -0.13 28.82 -17.97
N GLU A 343 0.11 27.85 -17.10
CA GLU A 343 -0.37 26.48 -17.32
C GLU A 343 -1.90 26.45 -17.43
N LEU A 344 -2.60 27.12 -16.50
CA LEU A 344 -4.05 27.22 -16.52
C LEU A 344 -4.59 27.83 -17.84
N SER A 345 -3.84 28.74 -18.47
CA SER A 345 -4.24 29.38 -19.73
C SER A 345 -4.40 28.41 -20.91
N HIS A 346 -3.87 27.19 -20.80
CA HIS A 346 -4.03 26.13 -21.80
C HIS A 346 -5.41 25.45 -21.76
N TYR A 347 -6.22 25.70 -20.71
CA TYR A 347 -7.53 25.08 -20.53
C TYR A 347 -8.64 26.13 -20.64
N TYR A 348 -9.63 25.87 -21.49
CA TYR A 348 -10.73 26.81 -21.78
C TYR A 348 -10.21 28.23 -22.11
N ASP A 349 -10.98 29.26 -21.78
CA ASP A 349 -10.61 30.67 -21.99
C ASP A 349 -9.97 31.31 -20.75
N TYR A 350 -9.34 30.52 -19.87
CA TYR A 350 -8.73 31.03 -18.63
C TYR A 350 -7.59 32.03 -18.89
N GLY A 351 -6.96 32.00 -20.08
CA GLY A 351 -5.94 32.97 -20.47
C GLY A 351 -6.42 34.43 -20.43
N ILE A 352 -7.70 34.70 -20.70
CA ILE A 352 -8.29 36.05 -20.64
C ILE A 352 -8.32 36.56 -19.19
N PHE A 353 -8.46 35.67 -18.22
CA PHE A 353 -8.62 35.99 -16.80
C PHE A 353 -7.33 35.87 -16.00
N ALA A 354 -6.18 35.60 -16.63
CA ALA A 354 -4.93 35.33 -15.92
C ALA A 354 -4.47 36.52 -15.05
N SER A 355 -4.65 37.77 -15.51
CA SER A 355 -4.35 38.96 -14.71
C SER A 355 -5.27 39.12 -13.50
N ASP A 356 -6.55 38.79 -13.68
CA ASP A 356 -7.56 38.89 -12.63
C ASP A 356 -7.32 37.81 -11.57
N ILE A 357 -7.03 36.58 -11.99
CA ILE A 357 -6.73 35.45 -11.11
C ILE A 357 -5.48 35.73 -10.24
N ARG A 358 -4.49 36.45 -10.76
CA ARG A 358 -3.30 36.87 -10.00
C ARG A 358 -3.51 38.03 -9.04
N SER A 359 -4.55 38.84 -9.24
CA SER A 359 -4.78 40.05 -8.45
C SER A 359 -5.98 39.96 -7.51
N ALA A 360 -6.89 39.00 -7.72
CA ALA A 360 -8.06 38.79 -6.90
C ALA A 360 -7.73 38.06 -5.58
N GLU A 361 -7.31 38.80 -4.56
CA GLU A 361 -6.98 38.28 -3.23
C GLU A 361 -8.20 38.00 -2.33
N ASP A 362 -9.40 38.38 -2.78
CA ASP A 362 -10.65 38.24 -2.02
C ASP A 362 -10.95 36.76 -1.72
N ARG A 363 -11.00 36.41 -0.42
CA ARG A 363 -11.28 35.04 0.01
C ARG A 363 -12.66 34.58 -0.45
N GLY A 364 -12.67 33.45 -1.16
CA GLY A 364 -13.88 32.86 -1.71
C GLY A 364 -14.31 33.44 -3.06
N TYR A 365 -13.64 34.47 -3.59
CA TYR A 365 -13.84 34.88 -4.97
C TYR A 365 -13.18 33.88 -5.92
N VAL A 366 -13.94 33.39 -6.91
CA VAL A 366 -13.48 32.37 -7.86
C VAL A 366 -13.95 32.66 -9.29
N ARG A 367 -13.16 32.20 -10.26
CA ARG A 367 -13.56 32.04 -11.67
C ARG A 367 -14.04 30.61 -11.88
N MET A 368 -15.35 30.44 -11.95
CA MET A 368 -16.00 29.13 -12.04
C MET A 368 -16.39 28.79 -13.48
N LYS A 369 -16.06 27.58 -13.93
CA LYS A 369 -16.57 26.96 -15.15
C LYS A 369 -17.17 25.61 -14.79
N THR A 370 -18.43 25.39 -15.12
CA THR A 370 -19.07 24.07 -14.97
C THR A 370 -19.23 23.40 -16.33
N PHE A 371 -19.42 22.08 -16.33
CA PHE A 371 -19.69 21.30 -17.54
C PHE A 371 -20.93 21.83 -18.29
N SER A 372 -22.00 22.16 -17.56
CA SER A 372 -23.25 22.68 -18.11
C SER A 372 -23.19 24.16 -18.49
N GLY A 373 -22.30 24.94 -17.87
CA GLY A 373 -22.17 26.37 -18.10
C GLY A 373 -21.36 26.69 -19.36
N LYS A 374 -21.85 27.63 -20.19
CA LYS A 374 -21.14 28.07 -21.41
C LYS A 374 -19.97 29.00 -21.11
N TYR A 375 -20.02 29.75 -20.02
CA TYR A 375 -19.09 30.83 -19.72
C TYR A 375 -18.35 30.59 -18.41
N ILE A 376 -17.17 31.20 -18.29
CA ILE A 376 -16.48 31.36 -17.01
C ILE A 376 -17.15 32.50 -16.26
N VAL A 377 -17.65 32.23 -15.06
CA VAL A 377 -18.46 33.16 -14.27
C VAL A 377 -17.71 33.55 -12.99
N PRO A 378 -17.57 34.85 -12.66
CA PRO A 378 -17.08 35.25 -11.35
C PRO A 378 -18.12 34.87 -10.28
N THR A 379 -17.68 34.20 -9.22
CA THR A 379 -18.56 33.68 -8.17
C THR A 379 -17.93 33.95 -6.80
N GLN A 380 -18.74 34.38 -5.83
CA GLN A 380 -18.34 34.46 -4.43
C GLN A 380 -18.84 33.21 -3.71
N ILE A 381 -17.92 32.35 -3.28
CA ILE A 381 -18.22 31.15 -2.50
C ILE A 381 -18.61 31.57 -1.09
N ALA A 382 -19.73 31.02 -0.60
CA ALA A 382 -20.19 31.25 0.76
C ALA A 382 -19.19 30.64 1.77
N LYS A 383 -18.86 31.40 2.82
CA LYS A 383 -17.95 30.94 3.87
C LYS A 383 -18.57 29.79 4.65
N PHE A 384 -17.97 28.59 4.59
CA PHE A 384 -18.37 27.45 5.41
C PHE A 384 -18.35 27.81 6.90
N ASP A 385 -19.48 27.64 7.57
CA ASP A 385 -19.67 28.02 8.96
C ASP A 385 -20.59 27.04 9.70
N HIS A 386 -20.64 27.20 11.03
CA HIS A 386 -21.47 26.35 11.89
C HIS A 386 -22.96 26.41 11.54
N THR A 387 -23.42 27.57 11.08
CA THR A 387 -24.79 27.79 10.60
C THR A 387 -25.13 26.87 9.44
N MET A 388 -24.21 26.70 8.47
CA MET A 388 -24.40 25.77 7.37
C MET A 388 -24.45 24.32 7.82
N ILE A 389 -23.63 23.93 8.81
CA ILE A 389 -23.68 22.58 9.40
C ILE A 389 -25.07 22.31 9.99
N ASN A 390 -25.56 23.21 10.85
CA ASN A 390 -26.89 23.05 11.48
C ASN A 390 -28.02 23.09 10.46
N ARG A 391 -27.94 23.93 9.43
CA ARG A 391 -28.92 23.95 8.32
C ARG A 391 -28.98 22.60 7.59
N ALA A 392 -27.82 21.99 7.31
CA ALA A 392 -27.76 20.67 6.69
C ALA A 392 -28.35 19.58 7.61
N ARG A 393 -28.03 19.62 8.91
CA ARG A 393 -28.57 18.68 9.92
C ARG A 393 -30.09 18.77 10.03
N LEU A 394 -30.64 19.98 10.14
CA LEU A 394 -32.09 20.21 10.20
C LEU A 394 -32.78 19.70 8.93
N THR A 395 -32.19 19.94 7.75
CA THR A 395 -32.71 19.42 6.48
C THR A 395 -32.72 17.88 6.45
N ALA A 396 -31.76 17.23 7.13
CA ALA A 396 -31.69 15.79 7.29
C ALA A 396 -32.54 15.25 8.46
N GLY A 397 -33.33 16.09 9.15
CA GLY A 397 -34.13 15.68 10.31
C GLY A 397 -33.30 15.40 11.56
N LEU A 398 -32.07 15.91 11.64
CA LEU A 398 -31.17 15.76 12.77
C LEU A 398 -31.19 17.03 13.63
N PRO A 399 -31.07 16.91 14.98
CA PRO A 399 -31.01 18.07 15.86
C PRO A 399 -29.71 18.85 15.63
N GLU A 400 -29.76 20.14 15.92
CA GLU A 400 -28.60 21.02 15.87
C GLU A 400 -27.48 20.54 16.81
N VAL A 401 -26.26 20.97 16.51
CA VAL A 401 -25.08 20.73 17.36
C VAL A 401 -24.46 22.05 17.79
N ASP A 402 -23.74 22.04 18.92
CA ASP A 402 -22.88 23.13 19.36
C ASP A 402 -21.55 23.16 18.57
N GLY A 403 -20.69 24.14 18.85
CA GLY A 403 -19.38 24.26 18.19
C GLY A 403 -18.41 23.11 18.48
N GLN A 404 -18.75 22.21 19.41
CA GLN A 404 -18.01 21.00 19.74
C GLN A 404 -18.68 19.75 19.17
N GLY A 405 -19.74 19.91 18.36
CA GLY A 405 -20.46 18.81 17.71
C GLY A 405 -21.44 18.06 18.62
N ARG A 406 -21.70 18.55 19.83
CA ARG A 406 -22.66 17.92 20.77
C ARG A 406 -24.07 18.35 20.43
N VAL A 407 -25.01 17.43 20.50
CA VAL A 407 -26.42 17.71 20.20
C VAL A 407 -26.95 18.76 21.18
N VAL A 408 -27.49 19.86 20.65
CA VAL A 408 -28.20 20.85 21.44
C VAL A 408 -29.53 20.22 21.83
N THR A 409 -29.65 19.82 23.09
CA THR A 409 -30.92 19.33 23.63
C THR A 409 -31.81 20.55 23.84
N PRO A 410 -33.08 20.52 23.41
CA PRO A 410 -33.99 21.66 23.55
C PRO A 410 -34.22 22.07 25.01
#